data_AF-A0A847CVK6-F1
#
_entry.id   AF-A0A847CVK6-F1
#
_cell.length_a   1.000
_cell.length_b   1.000
_cell.length_c   1.000
_cell.angle_alpha   90.00
_cell.angle_beta   90.00
_cell.angle_gamma   90.00
#
_symmetry.space_group_name_H-M   'P 1'
#
loop_
_entity.id
_entity.type
_entity.pdbx_description
1 polymer ?
#
loop_
_entity_poly.entity_id
_entity_poly.type
_entity_poly.pdbx_seq_one_letter_code
_entity_poly.pdbx_strand_id
1 'polypeptide(L)'
;VLSVSEKGMVNFPYMEDLTGKDRGTLIEELQGEIYLNLDEKPNVNTSFSINIEDGDLPFASANNSDSYKYHYVTADEYLSGNIREKLETLDSHIERIQYELSHNERNRVAISADYTIYSEDEKKLLQGELERLNYQRERLEEVMPERLTASEINVRLGATWIPAKDVEAFIFETLKTPSFAKWDINVKFSPMTSEWNIEGKSVDKYNDLANMTYGTSRVNAYKLIENSLNLKDTKVFDRVTNDEGRTTSVLNKKETMLASQKQELIKEKFKDWIFEEPNRRHRLENIYNERFNSVRNREYDGSNLSFEGMNTEIELRSHQKNAIARTLYGGNTLLAHVVGAGKTYEMVASAMESKRLGMCTKALFVVPNHITGQIGREFMQLYPSANIMVADKKDFQPKNRKRFIGKIATGEYDAVIIGHSQFEKIPMSKEYQEKHIKEQIDDIVHFISEYKYDRNQNFTVKQLQKTKKKLETRLAKLNDDFKKDDVITFEELGVDRLFIDEAHNYKNLFLHTKMRNVAGIGQSDAFKSSDMDMKCRYM
;
A
#
# COMPACT_ATOMS: atom_id res chain seq x y z
N VAL A 1 -12.89 -16.18 18.38
CA VAL A 1 -12.13 -17.45 18.16
C VAL A 1 -10.91 -17.50 19.09
N LEU A 2 -10.90 -18.34 20.13
CA LEU A 2 -9.87 -18.35 21.18
C LEU A 2 -8.44 -18.62 20.65
N SER A 3 -8.30 -19.41 19.59
CA SER A 3 -6.97 -19.67 19.01
C SER A 3 -6.27 -18.40 18.52
N VAL A 4 -7.00 -17.35 18.16
CA VAL A 4 -6.43 -16.08 17.69
C VAL A 4 -5.75 -15.31 18.83
N SER A 5 -6.34 -15.34 20.04
CA SER A 5 -5.75 -14.69 21.22
C SER A 5 -4.58 -15.48 21.82
N GLU A 6 -4.42 -16.76 21.46
CA GLU A 6 -3.37 -17.64 22.01
C GLU A 6 -2.27 -18.04 21.01
N LYS A 7 -2.57 -18.03 19.72
CA LYS A 7 -1.67 -18.43 18.62
C LYS A 7 -1.51 -17.38 17.54
N GLY A 8 -2.25 -16.26 17.63
CA GLY A 8 -2.18 -15.19 16.64
C GLY A 8 -2.93 -15.45 15.34
N MET A 9 -3.53 -16.63 15.19
CA MET A 9 -4.20 -17.10 13.96
C MET A 9 -5.26 -18.14 14.29
N VAL A 10 -6.13 -18.47 13.33
CA VAL A 10 -7.04 -19.61 13.43
C VAL A 10 -6.21 -20.91 13.41
N ASN A 11 -5.96 -21.47 14.58
CA ASN A 11 -5.12 -22.66 14.73
C ASN A 11 -5.97 -23.87 15.13
N PHE A 12 -6.28 -24.76 14.16
CA PHE A 12 -7.08 -25.95 14.40
C PHE A 12 -6.42 -26.94 15.36
N PRO A 13 -5.13 -27.34 15.20
CA PRO A 13 -4.50 -28.29 16.13
C PRO A 13 -4.61 -27.87 17.60
N TYR A 14 -4.47 -26.57 17.89
CA TYR A 14 -4.65 -26.04 19.23
C TYR A 14 -6.11 -26.16 19.72
N MET A 15 -7.10 -25.88 18.87
CA MET A 15 -8.51 -25.99 19.23
C MET A 15 -8.95 -27.46 19.37
N GLU A 16 -8.42 -28.37 18.55
CA GLU A 16 -8.67 -29.81 18.65
C GLU A 16 -8.13 -30.37 19.98
N ASP A 17 -6.90 -30.00 20.35
CA ASP A 17 -6.29 -30.39 21.64
C ASP A 17 -7.09 -29.83 22.84
N LEU A 18 -7.54 -28.58 22.75
CA LEU A 18 -8.28 -27.92 23.83
C LEU A 18 -9.71 -28.47 24.00
N THR A 19 -10.40 -28.81 22.91
CA THR A 19 -11.84 -29.15 22.92
C THR A 19 -12.12 -30.64 22.74
N GLY A 20 -11.16 -31.42 22.23
CA GLY A 20 -11.33 -32.81 21.82
C GLY A 20 -12.22 -33.01 20.59
N LYS A 21 -12.61 -31.93 19.89
CA LYS A 21 -13.42 -31.97 18.67
C LYS A 21 -12.52 -32.08 17.44
N ASP A 22 -12.96 -32.78 16.41
CA ASP A 22 -12.26 -32.82 15.14
C ASP A 22 -12.43 -31.50 14.35
N ARG A 23 -11.49 -31.25 13.44
CA ARG A 23 -11.49 -30.08 12.56
C ARG A 23 -12.81 -29.83 11.82
N GLY A 24 -13.47 -30.87 11.32
CA GLY A 24 -14.73 -30.72 10.59
C GLY A 24 -15.82 -30.14 11.48
N THR A 25 -15.99 -30.72 12.67
CA THR A 25 -16.92 -30.22 13.70
C THR A 25 -16.59 -28.78 14.11
N LEU A 26 -15.31 -28.45 14.29
CA LEU A 26 -14.88 -27.08 14.63
C LEU A 26 -15.22 -26.06 13.54
N ILE A 27 -15.07 -26.43 12.26
CA ILE A 27 -15.42 -25.55 11.13
C ILE A 27 -16.92 -25.27 11.10
N GLU A 28 -17.75 -26.29 11.35
CA GLU A 28 -19.20 -26.13 11.39
C GLU A 28 -19.65 -25.25 12.57
N GLU A 29 -19.09 -25.45 13.77
CA GLU A 29 -19.43 -24.64 14.94
C GLU A 29 -18.93 -23.19 14.86
N LEU A 30 -17.84 -22.95 14.13
CA LEU A 30 -17.27 -21.62 13.92
C LEU A 30 -17.77 -20.95 12.63
N GLN A 31 -18.78 -21.51 11.97
CA GLN A 31 -19.36 -20.92 10.77
C GLN A 31 -19.83 -19.49 11.04
N GLY A 32 -19.37 -18.54 10.23
CA GLY A 32 -19.66 -17.11 10.38
C GLY A 32 -18.66 -16.35 11.27
N GLU A 33 -17.88 -17.06 12.09
CA GLU A 33 -16.75 -16.50 12.87
C GLU A 33 -15.42 -16.68 12.14
N ILE A 34 -15.31 -17.73 11.32
CA ILE A 34 -14.17 -17.99 10.44
C ILE A 34 -14.63 -18.20 8.99
N TYR A 35 -13.72 -17.90 8.07
CA TYR A 35 -13.91 -18.02 6.64
C TYR A 35 -12.64 -18.58 6.00
N LEU A 36 -12.79 -19.30 4.90
CA LEU A 36 -11.66 -19.79 4.12
C LEU A 36 -11.11 -18.65 3.25
N ASN A 37 -9.84 -18.33 3.43
CA ASN A 37 -9.18 -17.29 2.64
C ASN A 37 -8.81 -17.83 1.25
N LEU A 38 -9.22 -17.10 0.21
CA LEU A 38 -8.96 -17.42 -1.20
C LEU A 38 -8.17 -16.26 -1.82
N ASP A 39 -6.85 -16.31 -1.67
CA ASP A 39 -5.97 -15.23 -2.15
C ASP A 39 -5.73 -15.27 -3.66
N GLU A 40 -5.94 -16.43 -4.29
CA GLU A 40 -5.61 -16.66 -5.69
C GLU A 40 -6.79 -17.22 -6.49
N LYS A 41 -6.91 -16.74 -7.73
CA LYS A 41 -7.81 -17.31 -8.72
C LYS A 41 -7.34 -18.71 -9.12
N PRO A 42 -8.27 -19.62 -9.47
CA PRO A 42 -7.91 -20.91 -10.02
C PRO A 42 -7.11 -20.74 -11.32
N ASN A 43 -6.13 -21.62 -11.54
CA ASN A 43 -5.38 -21.63 -12.79
C ASN A 43 -6.25 -22.19 -13.92
N VAL A 44 -6.74 -21.30 -14.78
CA VAL A 44 -7.62 -21.66 -15.91
C VAL A 44 -6.90 -22.46 -17.00
N ASN A 45 -5.57 -22.50 -17.01
CA ASN A 45 -4.79 -23.26 -18.00
C ASN A 45 -4.55 -24.72 -17.59
N THR A 46 -4.94 -25.11 -16.38
CA THR A 46 -4.83 -26.49 -15.89
C THR A 46 -6.20 -27.17 -15.90
N SER A 47 -6.23 -28.44 -16.31
CA SER A 47 -7.42 -29.27 -16.19
C SER A 47 -7.90 -29.30 -14.74
N PHE A 48 -9.21 -29.22 -14.53
CA PHE A 48 -9.80 -29.38 -13.21
C PHE A 48 -9.44 -30.75 -12.64
N SER A 49 -9.00 -30.77 -11.38
CA SER A 49 -8.74 -32.01 -10.64
C SER A 49 -9.65 -32.13 -9.45
N ILE A 50 -10.26 -33.31 -9.30
CA ILE A 50 -11.03 -33.65 -8.10
C ILE A 50 -10.14 -34.12 -6.95
N ASN A 51 -8.85 -34.36 -7.21
CA ASN A 51 -7.92 -34.70 -6.17
C ASN A 51 -7.71 -33.50 -5.24
N ILE A 52 -7.97 -33.72 -3.96
CA ILE A 52 -7.89 -32.73 -2.88
C ILE A 52 -6.48 -32.11 -2.79
N GLU A 53 -5.44 -32.86 -3.15
CA GLU A 53 -4.04 -32.40 -3.13
C GLU A 53 -3.74 -31.32 -4.18
N ASP A 54 -4.49 -31.30 -5.28
CA ASP A 54 -4.26 -30.34 -6.38
C ASP A 54 -4.85 -28.95 -6.08
N GLY A 55 -5.71 -28.86 -5.07
CA GLY A 55 -6.20 -27.59 -4.56
C GLY A 55 -7.28 -26.93 -5.41
N ASP A 56 -7.98 -27.69 -6.25
CA ASP A 56 -9.11 -27.21 -7.06
C ASP A 56 -10.46 -27.26 -6.31
N LEU A 57 -10.47 -27.87 -5.12
CA LEU A 57 -11.60 -27.94 -4.19
C LEU A 57 -11.23 -27.23 -2.87
N PRO A 58 -11.37 -25.90 -2.77
CA PRO A 58 -10.75 -25.15 -1.69
C PRO A 58 -11.10 -25.63 -0.28
N PHE A 59 -12.36 -25.97 0.00
CA PHE A 59 -12.77 -26.38 1.35
C PHE A 59 -12.31 -27.80 1.69
N ALA A 60 -12.39 -28.74 0.75
CA ALA A 60 -11.93 -30.10 0.91
C ALA A 60 -10.41 -30.13 1.07
N SER A 61 -9.70 -29.33 0.26
CA SER A 61 -8.25 -29.14 0.34
C SER A 61 -7.85 -28.55 1.69
N ALA A 62 -8.56 -27.53 2.16
CA ALA A 62 -8.30 -26.92 3.46
C ALA A 62 -8.55 -27.87 4.63
N ASN A 63 -9.51 -28.80 4.52
CA ASN A 63 -9.81 -29.78 5.55
C ASN A 63 -8.72 -30.84 5.68
N ASN A 64 -7.98 -31.11 4.61
CA ASN A 64 -6.81 -31.97 4.64
C ASN A 64 -5.65 -31.24 5.35
N SER A 65 -5.02 -31.90 6.33
CA SER A 65 -4.00 -31.31 7.22
C SER A 65 -2.76 -30.80 6.48
N ASP A 66 -2.54 -31.25 5.25
CA ASP A 66 -1.29 -31.06 4.51
C ASP A 66 -1.36 -29.94 3.45
N SER A 67 -2.51 -29.28 3.28
CA SER A 67 -2.64 -28.19 2.31
C SER A 67 -2.18 -26.85 2.90
N TYR A 68 -0.97 -26.42 2.55
CA TYR A 68 -0.48 -25.05 2.83
C TYR A 68 -1.17 -23.98 1.97
N LYS A 69 -1.97 -24.39 0.97
CA LYS A 69 -2.58 -23.48 -0.01
C LYS A 69 -3.73 -22.68 0.56
N TYR A 70 -4.49 -23.25 1.49
CA TYR A 70 -5.71 -22.63 2.01
C TYR A 70 -5.71 -22.61 3.53
N HIS A 71 -5.99 -21.45 4.10
CA HIS A 71 -6.10 -21.26 5.54
C HIS A 71 -7.38 -20.53 5.90
N TYR A 72 -7.87 -20.78 7.12
CA TYR A 72 -9.01 -20.05 7.65
C TYR A 72 -8.53 -18.75 8.31
N VAL A 73 -9.33 -17.71 8.17
CA VAL A 73 -9.13 -16.40 8.80
C VAL A 73 -10.40 -16.02 9.57
N THR A 74 -10.28 -15.04 10.45
CA THR A 74 -11.43 -14.52 11.21
C THR A 74 -12.38 -13.73 10.32
N ALA A 75 -13.64 -13.63 10.75
CA ALA A 75 -14.68 -12.86 10.06
C ALA A 75 -14.30 -11.40 9.80
N ASP A 76 -13.68 -10.71 10.77
CA ASP A 76 -13.22 -9.33 10.61
C ASP A 76 -12.13 -9.19 9.54
N GLU A 77 -11.30 -10.22 9.35
CA GLU A 77 -10.27 -10.24 8.31
C GLU A 77 -10.85 -10.56 6.93
N TYR A 78 -11.71 -11.57 6.84
CA TYR A 78 -12.33 -11.97 5.59
C TYR A 78 -13.28 -10.90 5.04
N LEU A 79 -14.11 -10.31 5.90
CA LEU A 79 -15.14 -9.35 5.53
C LEU A 79 -14.63 -7.90 5.50
N SER A 80 -13.30 -7.70 5.45
CA SER A 80 -12.64 -6.40 5.25
C SER A 80 -11.63 -6.47 4.09
N GLY A 81 -10.96 -5.36 3.80
CA GLY A 81 -10.08 -5.23 2.63
C GLY A 81 -10.88 -5.03 1.33
N ASN A 82 -10.30 -5.42 0.19
CA ASN A 82 -10.90 -5.25 -1.12
C ASN A 82 -12.00 -6.31 -1.38
N ILE A 83 -13.24 -5.97 -1.08
CA ILE A 83 -14.40 -6.88 -1.18
C ILE A 83 -14.66 -7.30 -2.62
N ARG A 84 -14.48 -6.40 -3.60
CA ARG A 84 -14.71 -6.71 -5.02
C ARG A 84 -13.69 -7.72 -5.55
N GLU A 85 -12.41 -7.56 -5.19
CA GLU A 85 -11.35 -8.50 -5.58
C GLU A 85 -11.57 -9.88 -4.97
N LYS A 86 -11.97 -9.94 -3.69
CA LYS A 86 -12.35 -11.20 -3.03
C LYS A 86 -13.53 -11.88 -3.72
N LEU A 87 -14.57 -11.12 -4.10
CA LEU A 87 -15.69 -11.64 -4.88
C LEU A 87 -15.23 -12.14 -6.25
N GLU A 88 -14.41 -11.39 -6.97
CA GLU A 88 -13.92 -11.81 -8.29
C GLU A 88 -13.12 -13.12 -8.23
N THR A 89 -12.29 -13.29 -7.18
CA THR A 89 -11.58 -14.55 -6.95
C THR A 89 -12.54 -15.69 -6.62
N LEU A 90 -13.51 -15.43 -5.73
CA LEU A 90 -14.50 -16.41 -5.31
C LEU A 90 -15.41 -16.84 -6.47
N ASP A 91 -15.88 -15.90 -7.28
CA ASP A 91 -16.69 -16.12 -8.47
C ASP A 91 -15.95 -16.99 -9.47
N SER A 92 -14.63 -16.80 -9.64
CA SER A 92 -13.82 -17.65 -10.52
C SER A 92 -13.77 -19.11 -10.06
N HIS A 93 -13.73 -19.37 -8.74
CA HIS A 93 -13.84 -20.73 -8.19
C HIS A 93 -15.24 -21.31 -8.38
N ILE A 94 -16.29 -20.50 -8.12
CA ILE A 94 -17.70 -20.89 -8.32
C ILE A 94 -17.96 -21.27 -9.77
N GLU A 95 -17.57 -20.42 -10.72
CA GLU A 95 -17.75 -20.63 -12.16
C GLU A 95 -17.07 -21.93 -12.61
N ARG A 96 -15.87 -22.22 -12.10
CA ARG A 96 -15.12 -23.43 -12.45
C ARG A 96 -15.84 -24.69 -11.96
N ILE A 97 -16.33 -24.71 -10.72
CA ILE A 97 -17.08 -25.87 -10.19
C ILE A 97 -18.44 -26.02 -10.89
N GLN A 98 -19.14 -24.92 -11.17
CA GLN A 98 -20.39 -24.93 -11.94
C GLN A 98 -20.19 -25.44 -13.36
N TYR A 99 -19.08 -25.09 -14.00
CA TYR A 99 -18.70 -25.63 -15.30
C TYR A 99 -18.60 -27.15 -15.25
N GLU A 100 -17.90 -27.72 -14.27
CA GLU A 100 -17.75 -29.17 -14.09
C GLU A 100 -19.09 -29.89 -13.83
N LEU A 101 -19.95 -29.31 -12.99
CA LEU A 101 -21.29 -29.84 -12.71
C LEU A 101 -22.19 -29.80 -13.96
N SER A 102 -22.19 -28.71 -14.71
CA SER A 102 -23.05 -28.52 -15.90
C SER A 102 -22.60 -29.36 -17.11
N HIS A 103 -21.29 -29.60 -17.27
CA HIS A 103 -20.76 -30.46 -18.32
C HIS A 103 -21.11 -31.93 -18.06
N ASN A 104 -21.21 -32.35 -16.80
CA ASN A 104 -21.73 -33.68 -16.46
C ASN A 104 -23.19 -33.88 -16.93
N GLU A 105 -24.06 -32.87 -16.77
CA GLU A 105 -25.47 -32.95 -17.15
C GLU A 105 -25.73 -32.92 -18.67
N ARG A 106 -25.00 -32.09 -19.43
CA ARG A 106 -25.08 -32.07 -20.91
C ARG A 106 -24.59 -33.36 -21.55
N ASN A 107 -23.74 -34.12 -20.85
CA ASN A 107 -23.05 -35.32 -21.35
C ASN A 107 -23.85 -36.63 -21.23
N ARG A 108 -25.11 -36.62 -20.78
CA ARG A 108 -26.03 -37.75 -21.06
C ARG A 108 -26.36 -37.90 -22.55
N VAL A 109 -26.00 -36.93 -23.40
CA VAL A 109 -26.45 -36.83 -24.80
C VAL A 109 -25.31 -36.92 -25.85
N ALA A 110 -24.03 -36.72 -25.50
CA ALA A 110 -22.95 -36.61 -26.49
C ALA A 110 -21.84 -37.68 -26.33
N ILE A 111 -21.53 -38.37 -27.44
CA ILE A 111 -20.49 -39.40 -27.57
C ILE A 111 -19.22 -38.74 -28.13
N SER A 112 -18.28 -38.31 -27.29
CA SER A 112 -16.89 -38.03 -27.72
C SER A 112 -15.91 -38.27 -26.57
N ALA A 113 -14.61 -38.35 -26.87
CA ALA A 113 -13.65 -39.13 -26.11
C ALA A 113 -12.79 -38.38 -25.06
N ASP A 114 -13.09 -37.13 -24.73
CA ASP A 114 -12.35 -36.33 -23.72
C ASP A 114 -13.30 -35.83 -22.61
N TYR A 115 -13.87 -36.73 -21.80
CA TYR A 115 -14.79 -36.35 -20.71
C TYR A 115 -14.49 -37.05 -19.39
N THR A 116 -14.49 -36.27 -18.31
CA THR A 116 -14.48 -36.75 -16.93
C THR A 116 -15.91 -37.05 -16.49
N ILE A 117 -16.20 -38.28 -16.07
CA ILE A 117 -17.50 -38.67 -15.50
C ILE A 117 -17.33 -38.74 -13.98
N TYR A 118 -17.96 -37.82 -13.25
CA TYR A 118 -17.97 -37.84 -11.79
C TYR A 118 -19.02 -38.83 -11.26
N SER A 119 -18.61 -39.63 -10.28
CA SER A 119 -19.47 -40.47 -9.44
C SER A 119 -20.44 -39.64 -8.61
N GLU A 120 -21.46 -40.27 -8.03
CA GLU A 120 -22.44 -39.57 -7.18
C GLU A 120 -21.79 -38.96 -5.93
N ASP A 121 -20.79 -39.62 -5.35
CA ASP A 121 -20.04 -39.08 -4.20
C ASP A 121 -19.20 -37.86 -4.59
N GLU A 122 -18.57 -37.89 -5.76
CA GLU A 122 -17.81 -36.78 -6.33
C GLU A 122 -18.72 -35.58 -6.67
N LYS A 123 -19.91 -35.81 -7.20
CA LYS A 123 -20.92 -34.76 -7.42
C LYS A 123 -21.37 -34.13 -6.10
N LYS A 124 -21.60 -34.95 -5.08
CA LYS A 124 -21.98 -34.47 -3.75
C LYS A 124 -20.87 -33.60 -3.13
N LEU A 125 -19.61 -33.98 -3.34
CA LEU A 125 -18.46 -33.17 -2.94
C LEU A 125 -18.44 -31.81 -3.65
N LEU A 126 -18.55 -31.79 -4.97
CA LEU A 126 -18.61 -30.56 -5.77
C LEU A 126 -19.79 -29.66 -5.37
N GLN A 127 -20.95 -30.25 -5.10
CA GLN A 127 -22.13 -29.51 -4.63
C GLN A 127 -21.89 -28.89 -3.25
N GLY A 128 -21.27 -29.62 -2.33
CA GLY A 128 -20.91 -29.11 -1.00
C GLY A 128 -19.87 -27.99 -1.04
N GLU A 129 -18.86 -28.08 -1.93
CA GLU A 129 -17.93 -26.97 -2.21
C GLU A 129 -18.69 -25.74 -2.70
N LEU A 130 -19.57 -25.92 -3.69
CA LEU A 130 -20.34 -24.84 -4.29
C LEU A 130 -21.25 -24.16 -3.27
N GLU A 131 -21.90 -24.90 -2.38
CA GLU A 131 -22.71 -24.36 -1.29
C GLU A 131 -21.89 -23.49 -0.34
N ARG A 132 -20.70 -23.96 0.07
CA ARG A 132 -19.80 -23.20 0.96
C ARG A 132 -19.24 -21.95 0.29
N LEU A 133 -18.84 -22.03 -0.98
CA LEU A 133 -18.39 -20.88 -1.75
C LEU A 133 -19.50 -19.83 -1.89
N ASN A 134 -20.73 -20.25 -2.22
CA ASN A 134 -21.87 -19.34 -2.32
C ASN A 134 -22.21 -18.69 -0.99
N TYR A 135 -22.13 -19.42 0.13
CA TYR A 135 -22.30 -18.84 1.46
C TYR A 135 -21.29 -17.72 1.72
N GLN A 136 -20.00 -17.91 1.40
CA GLN A 136 -19.02 -16.82 1.53
C GLN A 136 -19.31 -15.64 0.60
N ARG A 137 -19.84 -15.92 -0.60
CA ARG A 137 -20.19 -14.90 -1.60
C ARG A 137 -21.28 -13.98 -1.06
N GLU A 138 -22.35 -14.56 -0.52
CA GLU A 138 -23.45 -13.82 0.10
C GLU A 138 -22.94 -12.93 1.24
N ARG A 139 -22.05 -13.44 2.09
CA ARG A 139 -21.48 -12.67 3.21
C ARG A 139 -20.59 -11.51 2.75
N LEU A 140 -19.88 -11.66 1.63
CA LEU A 140 -19.13 -10.57 1.00
C LEU A 140 -20.05 -9.54 0.32
N GLU A 141 -21.14 -9.99 -0.31
CA GLU A 141 -22.16 -9.11 -0.91
C GLU A 141 -22.84 -8.21 0.14
N GLU A 142 -23.15 -8.76 1.33
CA GLU A 142 -23.74 -8.01 2.44
C GLU A 142 -22.86 -6.87 2.98
N VAL A 143 -21.54 -7.00 2.85
CA VAL A 143 -20.55 -6.02 3.35
C VAL A 143 -19.95 -5.14 2.25
N MET A 144 -20.46 -5.28 1.02
CA MET A 144 -20.05 -4.48 -0.13
C MET A 144 -20.38 -3.00 0.13
N PRO A 145 -19.41 -2.07 -0.07
CA PRO A 145 -19.70 -0.65 0.03
C PRO A 145 -20.82 -0.20 -0.91
N GLU A 146 -21.72 0.65 -0.41
CA GLU A 146 -22.77 1.27 -1.21
C GLU A 146 -22.17 2.07 -2.36
N ARG A 147 -22.71 1.89 -3.58
CA ARG A 147 -22.17 2.54 -4.77
C ARG A 147 -22.36 4.06 -4.71
N LEU A 148 -21.27 4.78 -4.95
CA LEU A 148 -21.26 6.24 -5.05
C LEU A 148 -21.77 6.69 -6.42
N THR A 149 -22.60 7.73 -6.40
CA THR A 149 -23.08 8.42 -7.61
C THR A 149 -22.16 9.58 -8.00
N ALA A 150 -22.31 10.09 -9.22
CA ALA A 150 -21.56 11.27 -9.70
C ALA A 150 -21.71 12.50 -8.78
N SER A 151 -22.81 12.61 -8.04
CA SER A 151 -23.03 13.71 -7.10
C SER A 151 -22.13 13.63 -5.86
N GLU A 152 -21.68 12.42 -5.50
CA GLU A 152 -20.83 12.14 -4.35
C GLU A 152 -19.34 12.06 -4.73
N ILE A 153 -19.04 11.97 -6.03
CA ILE A 153 -17.68 11.85 -6.55
C ILE A 153 -17.12 13.24 -6.88
N ASN A 154 -16.15 13.69 -6.10
CA ASN A 154 -15.41 14.93 -6.39
C ASN A 154 -14.29 14.68 -7.41
N VAL A 155 -14.44 15.24 -8.62
CA VAL A 155 -13.46 15.08 -9.70
C VAL A 155 -12.68 16.36 -9.92
N ARG A 156 -11.34 16.23 -9.98
CA ARG A 156 -10.43 17.30 -10.39
C ARG A 156 -9.75 16.96 -11.71
N LEU A 157 -9.47 18.00 -12.50
CA LEU A 157 -8.62 17.86 -13.68
C LEU A 157 -7.22 17.37 -13.25
N GLY A 158 -6.79 16.23 -13.79
CA GLY A 158 -5.54 15.56 -13.41
C GLY A 158 -5.71 14.34 -12.49
N ALA A 159 -6.94 13.97 -12.15
CA ALA A 159 -7.25 12.68 -11.54
C ALA A 159 -6.79 11.53 -12.46
N THR A 160 -6.01 10.61 -11.92
CA THR A 160 -5.28 9.57 -12.68
C THR A 160 -6.17 8.40 -13.09
N TRP A 161 -7.36 8.28 -12.51
CA TRP A 161 -8.32 7.22 -12.85
C TRP A 161 -9.17 7.54 -14.08
N ILE A 162 -9.17 8.81 -14.52
CA ILE A 162 -9.91 9.23 -15.70
C ILE A 162 -9.16 8.73 -16.95
N PRO A 163 -9.81 8.03 -17.88
CA PRO A 163 -9.17 7.59 -19.11
C PRO A 163 -8.63 8.75 -19.94
N ALA A 164 -7.48 8.56 -20.59
CA ALA A 164 -6.87 9.60 -21.42
C ALA A 164 -7.79 10.06 -22.57
N LYS A 165 -8.62 9.16 -23.11
CA LYS A 165 -9.62 9.46 -24.13
C LYS A 165 -10.68 10.47 -23.66
N ASP A 166 -11.07 10.43 -22.39
CA ASP A 166 -12.01 11.39 -21.82
C ASP A 166 -11.36 12.76 -21.65
N VAL A 167 -10.09 12.81 -21.24
CA VAL A 167 -9.32 14.06 -21.19
C VAL A 167 -9.15 14.66 -22.60
N GLU A 168 -8.92 13.82 -23.60
CA GLU A 168 -8.82 14.24 -25.00
C GLU A 168 -10.15 14.77 -25.54
N ALA A 169 -11.26 14.07 -25.27
CA ALA A 169 -12.61 14.53 -25.59
C ALA A 169 -12.90 15.90 -24.95
N PHE A 170 -12.57 16.07 -23.65
CA PHE A 170 -12.70 17.34 -22.96
C PHE A 170 -11.94 18.47 -23.67
N ILE A 171 -10.68 18.23 -24.04
CA ILE A 171 -9.85 19.22 -24.73
C ILE A 171 -10.48 19.60 -26.07
N PHE A 172 -10.86 18.61 -26.88
CA PHE A 172 -11.37 18.84 -28.22
C PHE A 172 -12.74 19.50 -28.24
N GLU A 173 -13.62 19.16 -27.30
CA GLU A 173 -14.95 19.78 -27.17
C GLU A 173 -14.84 21.21 -26.61
N THR A 174 -14.01 21.42 -25.58
CA THR A 174 -13.86 22.74 -24.94
C THR A 174 -13.20 23.75 -25.87
N LEU A 175 -12.14 23.34 -26.58
CA LEU A 175 -11.40 24.20 -27.49
C LEU A 175 -11.97 24.20 -28.91
N LYS A 176 -12.96 23.36 -29.22
CA LYS A 176 -13.47 23.13 -30.57
C LYS A 176 -12.34 22.86 -31.58
N THR A 177 -11.40 22.00 -31.20
CA THR A 177 -10.20 21.72 -31.99
C THR A 177 -10.56 21.26 -33.40
N PRO A 178 -10.03 21.89 -34.46
CA PRO A 178 -10.32 21.51 -35.84
C PRO A 178 -9.93 20.07 -36.16
N SER A 179 -10.69 19.39 -37.02
CA SER A 179 -10.47 17.97 -37.34
C SER A 179 -9.06 17.67 -37.85
N PHE A 180 -8.43 18.59 -38.61
CA PHE A 180 -7.06 18.40 -39.08
C PHE A 180 -6.04 18.39 -37.93
N ALA A 181 -6.28 19.15 -36.86
CA ALA A 181 -5.37 19.24 -35.72
C ALA A 181 -5.56 18.08 -34.71
N LYS A 182 -6.74 17.47 -34.67
CA LYS A 182 -7.03 16.34 -33.77
C LYS A 182 -6.10 15.13 -33.99
N TRP A 183 -5.65 14.91 -35.22
CA TRP A 183 -4.75 13.80 -35.55
C TRP A 183 -3.34 13.95 -34.96
N ASP A 184 -2.89 15.19 -34.77
CA ASP A 184 -1.53 15.49 -34.32
C ASP A 184 -1.45 15.81 -32.80
N ILE A 185 -2.59 15.96 -32.14
CA ILE A 185 -2.68 16.25 -30.70
C ILE A 185 -3.08 14.98 -29.98
N ASN A 186 -2.20 14.50 -29.10
CA ASN A 186 -2.41 13.23 -28.38
C ASN A 186 -2.23 13.45 -26.88
N VAL A 187 -3.18 12.96 -26.09
CA VAL A 187 -3.09 12.95 -24.62
C VAL A 187 -2.52 11.63 -24.14
N LYS A 188 -1.40 11.70 -23.40
CA LYS A 188 -0.72 10.52 -22.87
C LYS A 188 -0.60 10.60 -21.37
N PHE A 189 -0.87 9.49 -20.69
CA PHE A 189 -0.68 9.32 -19.25
C PHE A 189 0.39 8.26 -19.01
N SER A 190 1.34 8.55 -18.12
CA SER A 190 2.31 7.57 -17.64
C SER A 190 1.87 7.04 -16.28
N PRO A 191 1.46 5.76 -16.17
CA PRO A 191 1.11 5.16 -14.87
C PRO A 191 2.26 5.22 -13.86
N MET A 192 3.50 5.04 -14.33
CA MET A 192 4.70 4.99 -13.50
C MET A 192 5.04 6.32 -12.83
N THR A 193 5.04 7.41 -13.62
CA THR A 193 5.36 8.74 -13.08
C THR A 193 4.12 9.49 -12.62
N SER A 194 2.93 8.91 -12.87
CA SER A 194 1.63 9.55 -12.75
C SER A 194 1.51 10.86 -13.53
N GLU A 195 2.40 11.13 -14.50
CA GLU A 195 2.44 12.37 -15.27
C GLU A 195 1.62 12.29 -16.57
N TRP A 196 1.10 13.45 -16.96
CA TRP A 196 0.39 13.66 -18.22
C TRP A 196 1.26 14.43 -19.21
N ASN A 197 1.19 14.07 -20.48
CA ASN A 197 1.81 14.81 -21.57
C ASN A 197 0.79 15.01 -22.69
N ILE A 198 0.74 16.23 -23.22
CA ILE A 198 -0.06 16.54 -24.42
C ILE A 198 0.93 16.77 -25.57
N GLU A 199 0.91 15.91 -26.58
CA GLU A 199 1.71 16.11 -27.80
C GLU A 199 1.01 17.09 -28.75
N GLY A 200 1.74 17.69 -29.69
CA GLY A 200 1.13 18.58 -30.69
C GLY A 200 0.55 19.90 -30.18
N LYS A 201 0.89 20.36 -28.97
CA LYS A 201 0.32 21.56 -28.32
C LYS A 201 0.31 22.85 -29.17
N SER A 202 1.18 22.94 -30.17
CA SER A 202 1.33 24.12 -31.04
C SER A 202 0.68 23.97 -32.41
N VAL A 203 0.07 22.82 -32.72
CA VAL A 203 -0.58 22.55 -34.00
C VAL A 203 -1.79 23.48 -34.18
N ASP A 204 -2.58 23.66 -33.13
CA ASP A 204 -3.78 24.52 -33.13
C ASP A 204 -3.48 26.00 -32.79
N LYS A 205 -2.44 26.55 -33.41
CA LYS A 205 -1.93 27.91 -33.11
C LYS A 205 -2.83 29.07 -33.53
N TYR A 206 -3.82 28.83 -34.40
CA TYR A 206 -4.71 29.87 -34.92
C TYR A 206 -6.10 29.85 -34.29
N ASN A 207 -6.30 29.03 -33.25
CA ASN A 207 -7.58 28.92 -32.57
C ASN A 207 -7.69 29.95 -31.42
N ASP A 208 -8.62 30.90 -31.55
CA ASP A 208 -8.85 31.94 -30.54
C ASP A 208 -9.34 31.37 -29.20
N LEU A 209 -10.06 30.23 -29.20
CA LEU A 209 -10.43 29.56 -27.95
C LEU A 209 -9.19 29.08 -27.21
N ALA A 210 -8.25 28.46 -27.93
CA ALA A 210 -7.02 27.93 -27.36
C ALA A 210 -6.01 29.03 -26.98
N ASN A 211 -5.97 30.16 -27.69
CA ASN A 211 -4.92 31.17 -27.52
C ASN A 211 -5.39 32.44 -26.77
N MET A 212 -6.70 32.69 -26.65
CA MET A 212 -7.24 33.88 -25.98
C MET A 212 -8.30 33.57 -24.92
N THR A 213 -9.25 32.68 -25.22
CA THR A 213 -10.39 32.40 -24.32
C THR A 213 -9.95 31.55 -23.12
N TYR A 214 -9.35 30.40 -23.40
CA TYR A 214 -8.81 29.47 -22.40
C TYR A 214 -7.29 29.53 -22.29
N GLY A 215 -6.63 30.27 -23.20
CA GLY A 215 -5.20 30.54 -23.16
C GLY A 215 -4.90 32.01 -22.90
N THR A 216 -3.63 32.35 -23.06
CA THR A 216 -3.09 33.70 -23.06
C THR A 216 -2.20 33.87 -24.28
N SER A 217 -1.86 35.11 -24.63
CA SER A 217 -0.91 35.41 -25.71
C SER A 217 0.48 34.78 -25.48
N ARG A 218 0.84 34.45 -24.22
CA ARG A 218 2.12 33.87 -23.83
C ARG A 218 2.07 32.36 -23.65
N VAL A 219 0.92 31.79 -23.31
CA VAL A 219 0.73 30.37 -23.02
C VAL A 219 -0.64 29.91 -23.50
N ASN A 220 -0.64 28.96 -24.44
CA ASN A 220 -1.88 28.40 -24.98
C ASN A 220 -2.59 27.44 -24.01
N ALA A 221 -3.87 27.19 -24.26
CA ALA A 221 -4.74 26.36 -23.43
C ALA A 221 -4.22 24.92 -23.29
N TYR A 222 -3.69 24.31 -24.35
CA TYR A 222 -3.10 22.96 -24.28
C TYR A 222 -1.99 22.86 -23.23
N LYS A 223 -1.13 23.88 -23.14
CA LYS A 223 -0.08 23.92 -22.12
C LYS A 223 -0.65 24.13 -20.71
N LEU A 224 -1.69 24.97 -20.57
CA LEU A 224 -2.38 25.17 -19.31
C LEU A 224 -3.12 23.91 -18.84
N ILE A 225 -3.74 23.15 -19.76
CA ILE A 225 -4.40 21.88 -19.48
C ILE A 225 -3.36 20.84 -19.06
N GLU A 226 -2.24 20.68 -19.77
CA GLU A 226 -1.16 19.77 -19.35
C GLU A 226 -0.65 20.11 -17.94
N ASN A 227 -0.40 21.39 -17.66
CA ASN A 227 0.06 21.80 -16.34
C ASN A 227 -1.00 21.48 -15.27
N SER A 228 -2.28 21.70 -15.57
CA SER A 228 -3.40 21.38 -14.67
C SER A 228 -3.55 19.87 -14.43
N LEU A 229 -3.45 19.05 -15.48
CA LEU A 229 -3.42 17.57 -15.38
C LEU A 229 -2.27 17.07 -14.49
N ASN A 230 -1.16 17.81 -14.48
CA ASN A 230 -0.01 17.53 -13.64
C ASN A 230 -0.03 18.23 -12.28
N LEU A 231 -1.12 18.92 -11.93
CA LEU A 231 -1.27 19.65 -10.66
C LEU A 231 -0.14 20.67 -10.46
N LYS A 232 0.23 21.36 -11.54
CA LYS A 232 1.28 22.38 -11.60
C LYS A 232 0.66 23.73 -11.99
N ASP A 233 1.07 24.77 -11.26
CA ASP A 233 0.78 26.14 -11.68
C ASP A 233 1.66 26.54 -12.86
N THR A 234 1.07 27.28 -13.79
CA THR A 234 1.79 27.84 -14.93
C THR A 234 2.50 29.12 -14.51
N LYS A 235 3.83 29.14 -14.65
CA LYS A 235 4.65 30.34 -14.41
C LYS A 235 5.20 30.87 -15.73
N VAL A 236 5.03 32.16 -15.97
CA VAL A 236 5.54 32.85 -17.15
C VAL A 236 6.77 33.65 -16.75
N PHE A 237 7.86 33.49 -17.49
CA PHE A 237 9.12 34.20 -17.24
C PHE A 237 9.50 35.07 -18.44
N ASP A 238 10.06 36.23 -18.15
CA ASP A 238 10.67 37.14 -19.12
C ASP A 238 12.19 37.06 -19.04
N ARG A 239 12.84 37.20 -20.18
CA ARG A 239 14.30 37.26 -20.28
C ARG A 239 14.74 38.71 -20.20
N VAL A 240 15.49 39.05 -19.16
CA VAL A 240 16.06 40.39 -18.97
C VAL A 240 17.58 40.27 -19.04
N THR A 241 18.19 41.01 -19.95
CA THR A 241 19.66 41.10 -20.07
C THR A 241 20.13 42.25 -19.20
N ASN A 242 21.06 42.00 -18.29
CA ASN A 242 21.69 43.05 -17.49
C ASN A 242 22.74 43.83 -18.31
N ASP A 243 23.24 44.93 -17.77
CA ASP A 243 24.23 45.80 -18.43
C ASP A 243 25.57 45.09 -18.75
N GLU A 244 25.82 43.93 -18.12
CA GLU A 244 26.98 43.06 -18.35
C GLU A 244 26.74 41.98 -19.42
N GLY A 245 25.59 42.00 -20.12
CA GLY A 245 25.26 41.05 -21.20
C GLY A 245 24.76 39.68 -20.75
N ARG A 246 24.54 39.46 -19.44
CA ARG A 246 24.01 38.22 -18.87
C ARG A 246 22.48 38.22 -18.85
N THR A 247 21.88 37.27 -19.57
CA THR A 247 20.42 37.08 -19.57
C THR A 247 19.97 36.32 -18.31
N THR A 248 19.09 36.95 -17.53
CA THR A 248 18.42 36.35 -16.37
C THR A 248 16.93 36.15 -16.65
N SER A 249 16.34 35.13 -16.03
CA SER A 249 14.92 34.78 -16.19
C SER A 249 14.14 35.33 -15.00
N VAL A 250 13.29 36.33 -15.21
CA VAL A 250 12.51 37.00 -14.17
C VAL A 250 11.05 36.60 -14.28
N LEU A 251 10.40 36.27 -13.16
CA LEU A 251 8.98 35.88 -13.15
C LEU A 251 8.09 37.06 -13.55
N ASN A 252 7.32 36.90 -14.62
CA ASN A 252 6.30 37.87 -15.02
C ASN A 252 5.04 37.63 -14.18
N LYS A 253 4.86 38.44 -13.13
CA LYS A 253 3.72 38.32 -12.21
C LYS A 253 2.36 38.51 -12.90
N LYS A 254 2.27 39.44 -13.86
CA LYS A 254 1.02 39.76 -14.57
C LYS A 254 0.59 38.59 -15.46
N GLU A 255 1.47 38.12 -16.33
CA GLU A 255 1.18 37.02 -17.25
C GLU A 255 0.98 35.69 -16.49
N THR A 256 1.71 35.49 -15.39
CA THR A 256 1.49 34.35 -14.50
C THR A 256 0.09 34.39 -13.87
N MET A 257 -0.35 35.56 -13.37
CA MET A 257 -1.70 35.73 -12.82
C MET A 257 -2.79 35.45 -13.86
N LEU A 258 -2.62 35.94 -15.09
CA LEU A 258 -3.56 35.67 -16.19
C LEU A 258 -3.60 34.17 -16.52
N ALA A 259 -2.44 33.51 -16.61
CA ALA A 259 -2.37 32.07 -16.84
C ALA A 259 -3.08 31.27 -15.71
N SER A 260 -2.92 31.67 -14.45
CA SER A 260 -3.62 31.06 -13.31
C SER A 260 -5.14 31.23 -13.41
N GLN A 261 -5.64 32.41 -13.76
CA GLN A 261 -7.07 32.64 -13.97
C GLN A 261 -7.64 31.73 -15.07
N LYS A 262 -6.90 31.59 -16.18
CA LYS A 262 -7.29 30.69 -17.27
C LYS A 262 -7.26 29.21 -16.86
N GLN A 263 -6.30 28.79 -16.02
CA GLN A 263 -6.29 27.44 -15.45
C GLN A 263 -7.52 27.17 -14.58
N GLU A 264 -7.96 28.14 -13.74
CA GLU A 264 -9.18 27.96 -12.94
C GLU A 264 -10.43 27.87 -13.82
N LEU A 265 -10.55 28.72 -14.83
CA LEU A 265 -11.64 28.64 -15.81
C LEU A 265 -11.73 27.26 -16.48
N ILE A 266 -10.58 26.69 -16.89
CA ILE A 266 -10.50 25.35 -17.47
C ILE A 266 -10.95 24.28 -16.45
N LYS A 267 -10.51 24.39 -15.19
CA LYS A 267 -10.87 23.44 -14.13
C LYS A 267 -12.37 23.48 -13.82
N GLU A 268 -12.97 24.66 -13.78
CA GLU A 268 -14.43 24.82 -13.61
C GLU A 268 -15.17 24.19 -14.79
N LYS A 269 -14.77 24.52 -16.03
CA LYS A 269 -15.38 23.93 -17.22
C LYS A 269 -15.28 22.41 -17.24
N PHE A 270 -14.18 21.85 -16.75
CA PHE A 270 -14.00 20.41 -16.63
C PHE A 270 -14.98 19.77 -15.64
N LYS A 271 -15.22 20.42 -14.49
CA LYS A 271 -16.18 19.92 -13.49
C LYS A 271 -17.59 19.86 -14.04
N ASP A 272 -18.01 20.89 -14.77
CA ASP A 272 -19.33 20.92 -15.40
C ASP A 272 -19.44 19.84 -16.49
N TRP A 273 -18.37 19.67 -17.27
CA TRP A 273 -18.35 18.76 -18.40
C TRP A 273 -18.32 17.28 -17.99
N ILE A 274 -17.50 16.88 -17.02
CA ILE A 274 -17.13 15.47 -16.80
C ILE A 274 -18.33 14.54 -16.62
N PHE A 275 -19.36 15.01 -15.92
CA PHE A 275 -20.58 14.26 -15.68
C PHE A 275 -21.80 14.79 -16.44
N GLU A 276 -21.64 15.66 -17.43
CA GLU A 276 -22.76 16.20 -18.21
C GLU A 276 -23.45 15.11 -19.05
N GLU A 277 -22.67 14.31 -19.77
CA GLU A 277 -23.16 13.28 -20.70
C GLU A 277 -23.48 11.96 -19.95
N PRO A 278 -24.70 11.39 -20.09
CA PRO A 278 -25.12 10.23 -19.31
C PRO A 278 -24.25 8.97 -19.45
N ASN A 279 -23.80 8.62 -20.65
CA ASN A 279 -23.02 7.40 -20.86
C ASN A 279 -21.61 7.54 -20.24
N ARG A 280 -20.97 8.69 -20.41
CA ARG A 280 -19.70 9.05 -19.77
C ARG A 280 -19.85 9.04 -18.26
N ARG A 281 -20.91 9.63 -17.72
CA ARG A 281 -21.20 9.63 -16.28
C ARG A 281 -21.25 8.21 -15.72
N HIS A 282 -22.13 7.37 -16.27
CA HIS A 282 -22.30 5.99 -15.80
C HIS A 282 -21.00 5.18 -15.90
N ARG A 283 -20.26 5.32 -17.00
CA ARG A 283 -18.95 4.64 -17.18
C ARG A 283 -17.92 5.09 -16.15
N LEU A 284 -17.83 6.39 -15.88
CA LEU A 284 -16.88 6.95 -14.91
C LEU A 284 -17.26 6.62 -13.46
N GLU A 285 -18.55 6.59 -13.14
CA GLU A 285 -19.07 6.09 -11.84
C GLU A 285 -18.65 4.65 -11.61
N ASN A 286 -18.80 3.77 -12.62
CA ASN A 286 -18.36 2.37 -12.52
C ASN A 286 -16.85 2.26 -12.28
N ILE A 287 -16.04 2.96 -13.10
CA ILE A 287 -14.56 2.97 -12.93
C ILE A 287 -14.17 3.44 -11.53
N TYR A 288 -14.83 4.48 -11.01
CA TYR A 288 -14.53 5.01 -9.68
C TYR A 288 -14.90 4.00 -8.59
N ASN A 289 -16.10 3.42 -8.67
CA ASN A 289 -16.57 2.47 -7.67
C ASN A 289 -15.76 1.18 -7.65
N GLU A 290 -15.35 0.67 -8.81
CA GLU A 290 -14.51 -0.52 -8.91
C GLU A 290 -13.11 -0.30 -8.34
N ARG A 291 -12.52 0.89 -8.56
CA ARG A 291 -11.15 1.19 -8.14
C ARG A 291 -11.02 1.65 -6.70
N PHE A 292 -11.97 2.44 -6.20
CA PHE A 292 -11.84 3.14 -4.92
C PHE A 292 -12.93 2.75 -3.91
N ASN A 293 -14.13 2.40 -4.37
CA ASN A 293 -15.24 2.02 -3.50
C ASN A 293 -15.38 0.49 -3.40
N SER A 294 -14.28 -0.12 -2.97
CA SER A 294 -14.14 -1.57 -2.87
C SER A 294 -13.49 -1.99 -1.55
N VAL A 295 -12.91 -1.05 -0.80
CA VAL A 295 -12.19 -1.35 0.44
C VAL A 295 -13.06 -1.08 1.65
N ARG A 296 -13.31 -2.12 2.45
CA ARG A 296 -13.89 -2.00 3.78
C ARG A 296 -12.79 -2.04 4.83
N ASN A 297 -12.77 -1.08 5.75
CA ASN A 297 -11.78 -1.07 6.82
C ASN A 297 -12.02 -2.23 7.79
N ARG A 298 -10.95 -2.88 8.24
CA ARG A 298 -11.00 -3.90 9.29
C ARG A 298 -11.29 -3.26 10.63
N GLU A 299 -12.24 -3.82 11.36
CA GLU A 299 -12.53 -3.47 12.75
C GLU A 299 -11.89 -4.52 13.66
N TYR A 300 -11.06 -4.07 14.59
CA TYR A 300 -10.31 -4.96 15.49
C TYR A 300 -10.95 -4.97 16.87
N ASP A 301 -11.16 -6.16 17.40
CA ASP A 301 -11.62 -6.36 18.78
C ASP A 301 -10.52 -7.06 19.61
N GLY A 302 -10.02 -6.36 20.63
CA GLY A 302 -9.02 -6.88 21.56
C GLY A 302 -9.60 -7.37 22.88
N SER A 303 -10.92 -7.50 23.00
CA SER A 303 -11.62 -7.89 24.24
C SER A 303 -11.12 -9.22 24.82
N ASN A 304 -10.71 -10.15 23.96
CA ASN A 304 -10.27 -11.51 24.32
C ASN A 304 -8.75 -11.65 24.54
N LEU A 305 -7.98 -10.55 24.54
CA LEU A 305 -6.55 -10.59 24.84
C LEU A 305 -6.32 -10.77 26.35
N SER A 306 -5.41 -11.67 26.72
CA SER A 306 -5.16 -12.09 28.10
C SER A 306 -4.13 -11.24 28.86
N PHE A 307 -3.21 -10.56 28.17
CA PHE A 307 -2.20 -9.65 28.76
C PHE A 307 -1.39 -10.29 29.91
N GLU A 308 -0.84 -11.48 29.68
CA GLU A 308 -0.11 -12.22 30.71
C GLU A 308 1.14 -11.47 31.21
N GLY A 309 1.33 -11.45 32.53
CA GLY A 309 2.44 -10.72 33.16
C GLY A 309 2.22 -9.22 33.29
N MET A 310 1.09 -8.70 32.80
CA MET A 310 0.67 -7.32 33.04
C MET A 310 0.29 -7.13 34.51
N ASN A 311 0.58 -5.95 35.06
CA ASN A 311 0.18 -5.55 36.39
C ASN A 311 -1.35 -5.56 36.52
N THR A 312 -1.86 -6.35 37.47
CA THR A 312 -3.31 -6.57 37.69
C THR A 312 -4.04 -5.36 38.26
N GLU A 313 -3.32 -4.37 38.80
CA GLU A 313 -3.91 -3.11 39.27
C GLU A 313 -4.22 -2.14 38.12
N ILE A 314 -3.71 -2.41 36.92
CA ILE A 314 -3.89 -1.56 35.74
C ILE A 314 -4.83 -2.25 34.76
N GLU A 315 -5.95 -1.59 34.46
CA GLU A 315 -6.89 -2.06 33.44
C GLU A 315 -6.80 -1.21 32.17
N LEU A 316 -6.53 -1.87 31.04
CA LEU A 316 -6.55 -1.23 29.72
C LEU A 316 -7.99 -0.96 29.26
N ARG A 317 -8.23 0.24 28.73
CA ARG A 317 -9.53 0.61 28.16
C ARG A 317 -9.79 -0.15 26.86
N SER A 318 -11.05 -0.29 26.47
CA SER A 318 -11.46 -1.00 25.25
C SER A 318 -10.76 -0.50 23.99
N HIS A 319 -10.57 0.82 23.84
CA HIS A 319 -9.85 1.37 22.68
C HIS A 319 -8.38 0.96 22.64
N GLN A 320 -7.73 0.84 23.80
CA GLN A 320 -6.33 0.41 23.90
C GLN A 320 -6.20 -1.07 23.54
N LYS A 321 -7.13 -1.90 24.03
CA LYS A 321 -7.20 -3.32 23.65
C LYS A 321 -7.37 -3.49 22.14
N ASN A 322 -8.26 -2.72 21.52
CA ASN A 322 -8.49 -2.75 20.07
C ASN A 322 -7.27 -2.25 19.27
N ALA A 323 -6.57 -1.23 19.77
CA ALA A 323 -5.32 -0.75 19.19
C ALA A 323 -4.21 -1.80 19.26
N ILE A 324 -4.14 -2.56 20.36
CA ILE A 324 -3.20 -3.66 20.52
C ILE A 324 -3.55 -4.80 19.56
N ALA A 325 -4.82 -5.21 19.48
CA ALA A 325 -5.29 -6.20 18.50
C ALA A 325 -4.95 -5.79 17.06
N ARG A 326 -5.13 -4.51 16.72
CA ARG A 326 -4.71 -3.96 15.42
C ARG A 326 -3.20 -4.10 15.19
N THR A 327 -2.38 -3.89 16.21
CA THR A 327 -0.93 -4.03 16.11
C THR A 327 -0.49 -5.49 15.95
N LEU A 328 -1.22 -6.43 16.57
CA LEU A 328 -0.96 -7.86 16.49
C LEU A 328 -1.38 -8.44 15.13
N TYR A 329 -2.58 -8.08 14.65
CA TYR A 329 -3.22 -8.74 13.50
C TYR A 329 -3.24 -7.89 12.22
N GLY A 330 -2.95 -6.59 12.29
CA GLY A 330 -3.07 -5.65 11.18
C GLY A 330 -1.76 -5.28 10.49
N GLY A 331 -0.63 -5.88 10.88
CA GLY A 331 0.70 -5.56 10.36
C GLY A 331 1.18 -4.15 10.74
N ASN A 332 1.66 -3.38 9.76
CA ASN A 332 2.17 -2.02 9.98
C ASN A 332 1.05 -1.08 10.50
N THR A 333 1.18 -0.66 11.76
CA THR A 333 0.12 0.06 12.46
C THR A 333 0.53 1.46 12.88
N LEU A 334 -0.31 2.45 12.56
CA LEU A 334 -0.17 3.83 13.04
C LEU A 334 -1.17 4.09 14.18
N LEU A 335 -0.65 4.30 15.39
CA LEU A 335 -1.43 4.67 16.57
C LEU A 335 -1.67 6.19 16.63
N ALA A 336 -2.63 6.67 15.83
CA ALA A 336 -2.95 8.10 15.68
C ALA A 336 -3.90 8.65 16.77
N HIS A 337 -3.76 8.20 18.02
CA HIS A 337 -4.58 8.70 19.13
C HIS A 337 -4.12 10.06 19.67
N VAL A 338 -5.06 10.81 20.25
CA VAL A 338 -4.80 12.11 20.91
C VAL A 338 -3.78 11.98 22.05
N VAL A 339 -3.12 13.09 22.38
CA VAL A 339 -2.17 13.13 23.50
C VAL A 339 -2.89 12.75 24.80
N GLY A 340 -2.27 11.86 25.59
CA GLY A 340 -2.86 11.36 26.83
C GLY A 340 -3.79 10.14 26.69
N ALA A 341 -4.04 9.65 25.47
CA ALA A 341 -4.91 8.48 25.24
C ALA A 341 -4.32 7.13 25.73
N GLY A 342 -3.08 7.11 26.23
CA GLY A 342 -2.41 5.91 26.72
C GLY A 342 -1.60 5.14 25.67
N LYS A 343 -1.11 5.84 24.62
CA LYS A 343 -0.29 5.24 23.54
C LYS A 343 0.95 4.49 24.03
N THR A 344 1.59 4.93 25.12
CA THR A 344 2.73 4.19 25.67
C THR A 344 2.33 2.78 26.08
N TYR A 345 1.22 2.63 26.80
CA TYR A 345 0.74 1.33 27.24
C TYR A 345 0.28 0.47 26.07
N GLU A 346 -0.30 1.07 25.03
CA GLU A 346 -0.60 0.35 23.79
C GLU A 346 0.67 -0.23 23.17
N MET A 347 1.73 0.57 22.99
CA MET A 347 2.99 0.06 22.43
C MET A 347 3.65 -1.03 23.30
N VAL A 348 3.70 -0.82 24.62
CA VAL A 348 4.30 -1.77 25.57
C VAL A 348 3.55 -3.09 25.56
N ALA A 349 2.22 -3.05 25.73
CA ALA A 349 1.39 -4.24 25.73
C ALA A 349 1.43 -4.95 24.36
N SER A 350 1.44 -4.20 23.25
CA SER A 350 1.65 -4.78 21.92
C SER A 350 2.97 -5.52 21.79
N ALA A 351 4.08 -4.98 22.32
CA ALA A 351 5.38 -5.65 22.27
C ALA A 351 5.38 -6.95 23.09
N MET A 352 4.85 -6.91 24.31
CA MET A 352 4.80 -8.07 25.20
C MET A 352 3.86 -9.17 24.67
N GLU A 353 2.67 -8.80 24.19
CA GLU A 353 1.74 -9.76 23.57
C GLU A 353 2.29 -10.33 22.27
N SER A 354 2.95 -9.51 21.45
CA SER A 354 3.63 -10.00 20.23
C SER A 354 4.67 -11.05 20.58
N LYS A 355 5.43 -10.84 21.67
CA LYS A 355 6.44 -11.80 22.13
C LYS A 355 5.81 -13.07 22.70
N ARG A 356 4.76 -12.94 23.52
CA ARG A 356 4.00 -14.08 24.08
C ARG A 356 3.43 -14.97 22.98
N LEU A 357 2.90 -14.36 21.92
CA LEU A 357 2.35 -15.06 20.75
C LEU A 357 3.41 -15.60 19.78
N GLY A 358 4.71 -15.36 20.04
CA GLY A 358 5.80 -15.79 19.16
C GLY A 358 5.93 -15.00 17.86
N MET A 359 5.29 -13.83 17.76
CA MET A 359 5.36 -12.94 16.59
C MET A 359 6.60 -12.05 16.57
N CYS A 360 7.28 -11.86 17.70
CA CYS A 360 8.57 -11.18 17.77
C CYS A 360 9.41 -11.73 18.92
N THR A 361 10.72 -11.60 18.79
CA THR A 361 11.68 -12.05 19.79
C THR A 361 12.26 -10.87 20.58
N LYS A 362 12.54 -9.74 19.91
CA LYS A 362 13.19 -8.57 20.50
C LYS A 362 12.65 -7.27 19.89
N ALA A 363 11.87 -6.54 20.69
CA ALA A 363 11.33 -5.25 20.28
C ALA A 363 12.33 -4.10 20.50
N LEU A 364 12.38 -3.14 19.59
CA LEU A 364 13.11 -1.89 19.73
C LEU A 364 12.14 -0.71 19.78
N PHE A 365 12.20 0.05 20.87
CA PHE A 365 11.46 1.28 21.07
C PHE A 365 12.38 2.46 20.79
N VAL A 366 11.99 3.30 19.84
CA VAL A 366 12.70 4.54 19.51
C VAL A 366 11.84 5.72 19.89
N VAL A 367 12.30 6.48 20.87
CA VAL A 367 11.53 7.56 21.49
C VAL A 367 12.32 8.87 21.52
N PRO A 368 11.69 10.03 21.80
CA PRO A 368 12.42 11.26 22.03
C PRO A 368 13.54 11.09 23.07
N ASN A 369 14.74 11.61 22.80
CA ASN A 369 15.95 11.33 23.60
C ASN A 369 15.82 11.67 25.10
N HIS A 370 14.89 12.55 25.48
CA HIS A 370 14.70 13.01 26.85
C HIS A 370 13.69 12.18 27.64
N ILE A 371 12.97 11.24 26.99
CA ILE A 371 11.93 10.43 27.63
C ILE A 371 12.27 8.93 27.73
N THR A 372 13.44 8.47 27.27
CA THR A 372 13.83 7.05 27.31
C THR A 372 13.67 6.44 28.72
N GLY A 373 14.14 7.13 29.75
CA GLY A 373 14.00 6.70 31.14
C GLY A 373 12.56 6.74 31.67
N GLN A 374 11.71 7.64 31.15
CA GLN A 374 10.29 7.66 31.49
C GLN A 374 9.57 6.45 30.91
N ILE A 375 9.77 6.19 29.61
CA ILE A 375 9.18 5.02 28.94
C ILE A 375 9.63 3.73 29.61
N GLY A 376 10.91 3.63 30.02
CA GLY A 376 11.38 2.47 30.78
C GLY A 376 10.65 2.27 32.12
N ARG A 377 10.33 3.35 32.86
CA ARG A 377 9.53 3.25 34.09
C ARG A 377 8.09 2.85 33.80
N GLU A 378 7.46 3.44 32.80
CA GLU A 378 6.09 3.10 32.38
C GLU A 378 5.99 1.64 31.91
N PHE A 379 7.02 1.15 31.20
CA PHE A 379 7.13 -0.25 30.80
C PHE A 379 7.15 -1.17 32.03
N MET A 380 8.07 -0.93 32.98
CA MET A 380 8.16 -1.73 34.20
C MET A 380 6.94 -1.61 35.13
N GLN A 381 6.24 -0.49 35.08
CA GLN A 381 4.98 -0.32 35.81
C GLN A 381 3.87 -1.22 35.25
N LEU A 382 3.81 -1.34 33.92
CA LEU A 382 2.83 -2.18 33.23
C LEU A 382 3.22 -3.66 33.24
N TYR A 383 4.50 -3.99 33.04
CA TYR A 383 5.04 -5.35 33.04
C TYR A 383 6.27 -5.44 33.97
N PRO A 384 6.08 -5.69 35.28
CA PRO A 384 7.17 -5.67 36.26
C PRO A 384 8.25 -6.74 36.08
N SER A 385 7.92 -7.84 35.41
CA SER A 385 8.84 -8.97 35.18
C SER A 385 9.59 -8.89 33.84
N ALA A 386 9.34 -7.85 33.03
CA ALA A 386 9.97 -7.72 31.72
C ALA A 386 11.48 -7.42 31.82
N ASN A 387 12.29 -8.10 31.00
CA ASN A 387 13.72 -7.84 30.87
C ASN A 387 13.98 -6.79 29.80
N ILE A 388 14.01 -5.51 30.20
CA ILE A 388 14.22 -4.39 29.28
C ILE A 388 15.61 -3.78 29.41
N MET A 389 16.14 -3.25 28.30
CA MET A 389 17.34 -2.41 28.32
C MET A 389 17.01 -0.97 27.93
N VAL A 390 17.35 0.00 28.79
CA VAL A 390 17.11 1.42 28.54
C VAL A 390 18.44 2.14 28.30
N ALA A 391 18.55 2.81 27.16
CA ALA A 391 19.74 3.59 26.84
C ALA A 391 19.79 4.93 27.58
N ASP A 392 20.98 5.28 28.07
CA ASP A 392 21.31 6.60 28.59
C ASP A 392 22.23 7.36 27.61
N LYS A 393 22.38 8.68 27.82
CA LYS A 393 23.23 9.56 26.99
C LYS A 393 24.69 9.11 26.96
N LYS A 394 25.19 8.48 28.03
CA LYS A 394 26.57 8.01 28.14
C LYS A 394 26.88 6.80 27.27
N ASP A 395 25.86 6.00 26.94
CA ASP A 395 26.03 4.75 26.19
C ASP A 395 26.42 4.97 24.74
N PHE A 396 25.98 6.09 24.14
CA PHE A 396 26.28 6.45 22.75
C PHE A 396 27.44 7.45 22.59
N GLN A 397 28.25 7.62 23.63
CA GLN A 397 29.57 8.24 23.49
C GLN A 397 30.48 7.32 22.66
N PRO A 398 31.39 7.85 21.82
CA PRO A 398 32.20 7.03 20.90
C PRO A 398 32.93 5.85 21.58
N LYS A 399 33.42 6.03 22.82
CA LYS A 399 34.09 4.98 23.60
C LYS A 399 33.16 3.85 24.04
N ASN A 400 31.89 4.14 24.31
CA ASN A 400 30.93 3.19 24.90
C ASN A 400 30.01 2.56 23.87
N ARG A 401 29.82 3.21 22.72
CA ARG A 401 28.85 2.82 21.69
C ARG A 401 29.04 1.38 21.23
N LYS A 402 30.26 0.96 20.89
CA LYS A 402 30.53 -0.42 20.44
C LYS A 402 30.16 -1.45 21.52
N ARG A 403 30.47 -1.15 22.79
CA ARG A 403 30.10 -2.01 23.92
C ARG A 403 28.59 -2.05 24.16
N PHE A 404 27.90 -0.91 24.10
CA PHE A 404 26.46 -0.85 24.34
C PHE A 404 25.68 -1.60 23.25
N ILE A 405 26.03 -1.37 21.98
CA ILE A 405 25.37 -2.06 20.87
C ILE A 405 25.70 -3.57 20.92
N GLY A 406 26.93 -3.96 21.28
CA GLY A 406 27.27 -5.36 21.51
C GLY A 406 26.42 -6.03 22.59
N LYS A 407 26.07 -5.30 23.66
CA LYS A 407 25.12 -5.81 24.67
C LYS A 407 23.72 -6.03 24.10
N ILE A 408 23.21 -5.15 23.24
CA ILE A 408 21.92 -5.34 22.56
C ILE A 408 21.93 -6.66 21.78
N ALA A 409 22.98 -6.85 20.98
CA ALA A 409 23.13 -7.99 20.09
C ALA A 409 23.18 -9.32 20.88
N THR A 410 24.01 -9.40 21.92
CA THR A 410 24.22 -10.65 22.67
C THR A 410 23.22 -10.89 23.80
N GLY A 411 22.43 -9.88 24.19
CA GLY A 411 21.51 -9.98 25.32
C GLY A 411 20.12 -10.45 24.92
N GLU A 412 19.52 -11.29 25.77
CA GLU A 412 18.13 -11.74 25.67
C GLU A 412 17.19 -10.73 26.34
N TYR A 413 16.90 -9.63 25.65
CA TYR A 413 15.95 -8.62 26.14
C TYR A 413 14.57 -8.80 25.51
N ASP A 414 13.52 -8.51 26.29
CA ASP A 414 12.15 -8.39 25.77
C ASP A 414 12.00 -7.14 24.92
N ALA A 415 12.56 -6.03 25.40
CA ALA A 415 12.58 -4.77 24.68
C ALA A 415 13.85 -3.97 24.94
N VAL A 416 14.26 -3.20 23.95
CA VAL A 416 15.34 -2.21 24.05
C VAL A 416 14.76 -0.83 23.78
N ILE A 417 15.05 0.15 24.64
CA ILE A 417 14.54 1.52 24.54
C ILE A 417 15.70 2.46 24.25
N ILE A 418 15.68 3.11 23.09
CA ILE A 418 16.70 4.06 22.65
C ILE A 418 16.10 5.39 22.20
N GLY A 419 16.93 6.43 22.15
CA GLY A 419 16.54 7.74 21.64
C GLY A 419 16.63 7.84 20.11
N HIS A 420 15.85 8.74 19.48
CA HIS A 420 15.92 9.00 18.02
C HIS A 420 17.35 9.24 17.51
N SER A 421 18.14 10.04 18.24
CA SER A 421 19.52 10.35 17.84
C SER A 421 20.47 9.15 17.94
N GLN A 422 20.12 8.18 18.77
CA GLN A 422 20.87 6.96 18.96
C GLN A 422 20.54 5.95 17.86
N PHE A 423 19.27 5.87 17.48
CA PHE A 423 18.80 5.06 16.36
C PHE A 423 19.43 5.47 15.03
N GLU A 424 19.51 6.77 14.73
CA GLU A 424 20.19 7.31 13.54
C GLU A 424 21.69 7.00 13.50
N LYS A 425 22.30 6.71 14.66
CA LYS A 425 23.70 6.31 14.76
C LYS A 425 23.91 4.83 14.49
N ILE A 426 22.88 4.00 14.37
CA ILE A 426 23.03 2.56 14.10
C ILE A 426 22.76 2.37 12.60
N PRO A 427 23.78 2.25 11.74
CA PRO A 427 23.57 2.12 10.31
C PRO A 427 23.18 0.68 9.93
N MET A 428 22.54 0.53 8.77
CA MET A 428 22.50 -0.76 8.06
C MET A 428 23.89 -1.14 7.54
N SER A 429 24.13 -2.43 7.30
CA SER A 429 25.34 -2.90 6.61
C SER A 429 25.52 -2.22 5.24
N LYS A 430 26.77 -2.08 4.80
CA LYS A 430 27.05 -1.50 3.47
C LYS A 430 26.49 -2.39 2.38
N GLU A 431 26.59 -3.71 2.56
CA GLU A 431 26.05 -4.72 1.66
C GLU A 431 24.55 -4.54 1.46
N TYR A 432 23.78 -4.35 2.54
CA TYR A 432 22.35 -4.10 2.44
C TYR A 432 22.04 -2.75 1.80
N GLN A 433 22.76 -1.69 2.16
CA GLN A 433 22.57 -0.37 1.54
C GLN A 433 22.82 -0.40 0.02
N GLU A 434 23.87 -1.10 -0.42
CA GLU A 434 24.14 -1.31 -1.84
C GLU A 434 23.05 -2.13 -2.52
N LYS A 435 22.65 -3.25 -1.92
CA LYS A 435 21.58 -4.12 -2.42
C LYS A 435 20.29 -3.34 -2.62
N HIS A 436 19.87 -2.58 -1.60
CA HIS A 436 18.66 -1.76 -1.64
C HIS A 436 18.68 -0.72 -2.77
N ILE A 437 19.81 -0.04 -3.00
CA ILE A 437 19.94 0.93 -4.10
C ILE A 437 19.94 0.21 -5.46
N LYS A 438 20.58 -0.96 -5.56
CA LYS A 438 20.61 -1.77 -6.79
C LYS A 438 19.22 -2.27 -7.16
N GLU A 439 18.44 -2.79 -6.20
CA GLU A 439 17.04 -3.20 -6.41
C GLU A 439 16.20 -2.04 -6.96
N GLN A 440 16.33 -0.84 -6.39
CA GLN A 440 15.64 0.35 -6.93
C GLN A 440 16.07 0.71 -8.35
N ILE A 441 17.33 0.47 -8.72
CA ILE A 441 17.83 0.67 -10.09
C ILE A 441 17.26 -0.40 -11.02
N ASP A 442 17.25 -1.66 -10.59
CA ASP A 442 16.80 -2.82 -11.36
C ASP A 442 15.31 -2.71 -11.66
N ASP A 443 14.49 -2.28 -10.70
CA ASP A 443 13.07 -1.95 -10.91
C ASP A 443 12.93 -0.95 -12.06
N ILE A 444 13.67 0.17 -12.00
CA ILE A 444 13.64 1.20 -13.04
C ILE A 444 14.09 0.63 -14.40
N VAL A 445 15.09 -0.25 -14.42
CA VAL A 445 15.61 -0.86 -15.66
C VAL A 445 14.61 -1.85 -16.27
N HIS A 446 14.01 -2.72 -15.46
CA HIS A 446 12.97 -3.65 -15.87
C HIS A 446 11.84 -2.88 -16.55
N PHE A 447 11.35 -1.82 -15.91
CA PHE A 447 10.33 -0.95 -16.51
C PHE A 447 10.80 -0.28 -17.81
N ILE A 448 12.03 0.25 -17.89
CA ILE A 448 12.53 0.82 -19.16
C ILE A 448 12.51 -0.24 -20.28
N SER A 449 12.79 -1.50 -19.97
CA SER A 449 12.80 -2.58 -20.97
C SER A 449 11.41 -2.97 -21.47
N GLU A 450 10.41 -3.03 -20.60
CA GLU A 450 9.00 -3.30 -20.97
C GLU A 450 8.44 -2.26 -21.94
N TYR A 451 8.83 -1.00 -21.77
CA TYR A 451 8.30 0.11 -22.57
C TYR A 451 9.23 0.58 -23.70
N LYS A 452 10.36 -0.10 -23.92
CA LYS A 452 11.33 0.28 -24.98
C LYS A 452 10.75 0.17 -26.39
N TYR A 453 9.76 -0.69 -26.57
CA TYR A 453 9.11 -0.95 -27.86
C TYR A 453 7.80 -0.18 -28.06
N ASP A 454 7.28 0.47 -27.01
CA ASP A 454 6.12 1.34 -27.12
C ASP A 454 6.56 2.76 -27.52
N ARG A 455 6.50 3.05 -28.83
CA ARG A 455 6.83 4.38 -29.39
C ARG A 455 6.01 5.52 -28.75
N ASN A 456 4.89 5.21 -28.11
CA ASN A 456 4.08 6.21 -27.43
C ASN A 456 4.65 6.67 -26.07
N GLN A 457 5.69 6.03 -25.51
CA GLN A 457 6.16 6.31 -24.14
C GLN A 457 7.56 6.93 -24.03
N ASN A 458 8.09 7.51 -25.10
CA ASN A 458 9.43 8.14 -25.11
C ASN A 458 9.66 9.18 -23.99
N PHE A 459 8.61 9.91 -23.60
CA PHE A 459 8.66 10.88 -22.49
C PHE A 459 8.95 10.20 -21.13
N THR A 460 8.27 9.07 -20.86
CA THR A 460 8.42 8.28 -19.63
C THR A 460 9.86 7.76 -19.48
N VAL A 461 10.43 7.21 -20.56
CA VAL A 461 11.78 6.64 -20.57
C VAL A 461 12.83 7.67 -20.16
N LYS A 462 12.74 8.90 -20.65
CA LYS A 462 13.70 9.98 -20.34
C LYS A 462 13.68 10.37 -18.85
N GLN A 463 12.51 10.32 -18.21
CA GLN A 463 12.38 10.64 -16.78
C GLN A 463 12.97 9.54 -15.91
N LEU A 464 12.65 8.28 -16.22
CA LEU A 464 13.19 7.10 -15.54
C LEU A 464 14.73 7.07 -15.62
N GLN A 465 15.30 7.38 -16.79
CA GLN A 465 16.76 7.51 -16.95
C GLN A 465 17.39 8.56 -16.03
N LYS A 466 16.70 9.69 -15.78
CA LYS A 466 17.19 10.73 -14.87
C LYS A 466 17.18 10.24 -13.42
N THR A 467 16.15 9.52 -13.00
CA THR A 467 16.06 8.91 -11.66
C THR A 467 17.13 7.85 -11.47
N LYS A 468 17.30 6.95 -12.45
CA LYS A 468 18.39 5.95 -12.48
C LYS A 468 19.75 6.60 -12.26
N LYS A 469 20.08 7.65 -13.02
CA LYS A 469 21.37 8.36 -12.89
C LYS A 469 21.61 8.95 -11.49
N LYS A 470 20.55 9.40 -10.81
CA LYS A 470 20.66 9.88 -9.42
C LYS A 470 20.99 8.75 -8.45
N LEU A 471 20.34 7.59 -8.60
CA LEU A 471 20.61 6.41 -7.78
C LEU A 471 22.03 5.86 -8.03
N GLU A 472 22.47 5.80 -9.30
CA GLU A 472 23.85 5.42 -9.65
C GLU A 472 24.89 6.36 -9.01
N THR A 473 24.61 7.67 -8.97
CA THR A 473 25.48 8.64 -8.29
C THR A 473 25.50 8.42 -6.78
N ARG A 474 24.37 8.03 -6.18
CA ARG A 474 24.29 7.70 -4.74
C ARG A 474 25.06 6.42 -4.42
N LEU A 475 24.93 5.39 -5.26
CA LEU A 475 25.66 4.13 -5.14
C LEU A 475 27.18 4.35 -5.24
N ALA A 476 27.64 5.14 -6.20
CA ALA A 476 29.07 5.46 -6.34
C ALA A 476 29.63 6.15 -5.08
N LYS A 477 28.87 7.10 -4.50
CA LYS A 477 29.27 7.76 -3.24
C LYS A 477 29.33 6.81 -2.06
N LEU A 478 28.41 5.85 -1.97
CA LEU A 478 28.39 4.85 -0.91
C LEU A 478 29.64 3.96 -0.98
N ASN A 479 30.04 3.58 -2.20
CA ASN A 479 31.25 2.80 -2.43
C ASN A 479 32.51 3.59 -2.06
N ASP A 480 32.57 4.90 -2.30
CA ASP A 480 33.75 5.72 -1.96
C ASP A 480 33.98 5.87 -0.43
N ASP A 481 32.96 5.62 0.40
CA ASP A 481 32.99 5.77 1.87
C ASP A 481 33.64 4.58 2.63
N PHE A 482 34.61 3.88 2.01
CA PHE A 482 35.30 2.65 2.48
C PHE A 482 36.03 2.72 3.84
N LYS A 483 35.93 3.79 4.64
CA LYS A 483 36.84 4.06 5.77
C LYS A 483 36.31 3.83 7.20
N LYS A 484 35.22 3.10 7.41
CA LYS A 484 34.67 2.84 8.77
C LYS A 484 34.04 1.46 8.93
N ASP A 485 34.86 0.41 8.93
CA ASP A 485 34.38 -0.99 9.03
C ASP A 485 34.19 -1.50 10.47
N ASP A 486 34.26 -0.63 11.48
CA ASP A 486 34.32 -1.04 12.89
C ASP A 486 33.04 -0.71 13.69
N VAL A 487 31.90 -0.66 13.00
CA VAL A 487 30.60 -0.24 13.54
C VAL A 487 29.60 -1.39 13.49
N ILE A 488 29.07 -1.79 14.65
CA ILE A 488 27.98 -2.77 14.76
C ILE A 488 26.75 -2.23 14.00
N THR A 489 26.18 -3.06 13.13
CA THR A 489 25.08 -2.70 12.24
C THR A 489 23.72 -2.99 12.86
N PHE A 490 22.65 -2.52 12.22
CA PHE A 490 21.28 -2.74 12.71
C PHE A 490 20.89 -4.22 12.66
N GLU A 491 21.32 -4.93 11.61
CA GLU A 491 21.07 -6.35 11.41
C GLU A 491 21.64 -7.20 12.55
N GLU A 492 22.80 -6.82 13.07
CA GLU A 492 23.48 -7.52 14.16
C GLU A 492 22.76 -7.36 15.52
N LEU A 493 21.80 -6.44 15.65
CA LEU A 493 21.05 -6.27 16.90
C LEU A 493 20.10 -7.44 17.18
N GLY A 494 19.68 -8.16 16.13
CA GLY A 494 18.62 -9.17 16.20
C GLY A 494 17.29 -8.57 16.65
N VAL A 495 16.97 -7.37 16.17
CA VAL A 495 15.66 -6.70 16.39
C VAL A 495 14.74 -7.09 15.24
N ASP A 496 13.55 -7.57 15.58
CA ASP A 496 12.53 -7.99 14.62
C ASP A 496 11.20 -7.23 14.75
N ARG A 497 11.09 -6.31 15.72
CA ARG A 497 9.94 -5.41 15.83
C ARG A 497 10.33 -4.00 16.27
N LEU A 498 9.75 -3.00 15.62
CA LEU A 498 10.10 -1.59 15.84
C LEU A 498 8.87 -0.78 16.27
N PHE A 499 8.99 -0.09 17.41
CA PHE A 499 8.00 0.86 17.92
C PHE A 499 8.62 2.26 17.87
N ILE A 500 8.06 3.14 17.06
CA ILE A 500 8.55 4.51 16.90
C ILE A 500 7.56 5.49 17.50
N ASP A 501 7.98 6.17 18.57
CA ASP A 501 7.25 7.33 19.07
C ASP A 501 7.64 8.58 18.27
N GLU A 502 6.67 9.47 18.06
CA GLU A 502 6.79 10.64 17.20
C GLU A 502 7.26 10.33 15.76
N ALA A 503 6.65 9.31 15.14
CA ALA A 503 6.96 8.84 13.79
C ALA A 503 6.86 9.93 12.70
N HIS A 504 6.12 11.01 12.96
CA HIS A 504 6.06 12.18 12.08
C HIS A 504 7.43 12.81 11.81
N ASN A 505 8.43 12.55 12.66
CA ASN A 505 9.82 12.96 12.46
C ASN A 505 10.50 12.27 11.26
N TYR A 506 9.95 11.16 10.75
CA TYR A 506 10.52 10.36 9.67
C TYR A 506 9.73 10.47 8.35
N LYS A 507 8.82 11.44 8.22
CA LYS A 507 7.92 11.57 7.05
C LYS A 507 8.57 11.98 5.71
N ASN A 508 9.83 12.44 5.70
CA ASN A 508 10.48 13.00 4.52
C ASN A 508 11.32 11.96 3.77
N LEU A 509 10.71 10.82 3.42
CA LEU A 509 11.32 9.84 2.51
C LEU A 509 11.35 10.40 1.08
N PHE A 510 12.36 10.03 0.30
CA PHE A 510 12.38 10.37 -1.13
C PHE A 510 11.11 9.87 -1.83
N LEU A 511 10.32 10.79 -2.36
CA LEU A 511 9.11 10.50 -3.13
C LEU A 511 9.25 11.11 -4.53
N HIS A 512 9.11 10.27 -5.56
CA HIS A 512 8.92 10.77 -6.91
C HIS A 512 7.48 11.25 -7.08
N THR A 513 7.26 12.57 -7.17
CA THR A 513 5.93 13.16 -7.38
C THR A 513 5.95 14.25 -8.46
N LYS A 514 4.86 14.30 -9.24
CA LYS A 514 4.61 15.38 -10.19
C LYS A 514 4.22 16.69 -9.51
N MET A 515 3.67 16.61 -8.30
CA MET A 515 3.21 17.77 -7.56
C MET A 515 4.40 18.59 -7.05
N ARG A 516 4.22 19.91 -6.97
CA ARG A 516 5.24 20.83 -6.44
C ARG A 516 4.66 21.60 -5.28
N ASN A 517 5.49 21.94 -4.30
CA ASN A 517 5.14 22.76 -3.14
C ASN A 517 3.92 22.25 -2.35
N VAL A 518 3.77 20.93 -2.22
CA VAL A 518 2.73 20.35 -1.37
C VAL A 518 3.13 20.56 0.08
N ALA A 519 2.28 21.24 0.85
CA ALA A 519 2.54 21.51 2.25
C ALA A 519 2.78 20.20 3.01
N GLY A 520 3.89 20.12 3.76
CA GLY A 520 4.25 18.94 4.55
C GLY A 520 4.96 17.82 3.80
N ILE A 521 5.10 17.88 2.46
CA ILE A 521 5.85 16.91 1.64
C ILE A 521 7.11 17.61 1.09
N GLY A 522 8.27 17.27 1.67
CA GLY A 522 9.57 17.74 1.17
C GLY A 522 9.95 17.07 -0.16
N GLN A 523 10.56 17.82 -1.08
CA GLN A 523 11.18 17.24 -2.29
C GLN A 523 12.63 16.81 -2.07
N SER A 524 13.18 17.11 -0.89
CA SER A 524 14.52 16.71 -0.47
C SER A 524 14.45 15.45 0.39
N ASP A 525 15.29 14.47 0.05
CA ASP A 525 15.44 13.23 0.82
C ASP A 525 16.09 13.52 2.18
N ALA A 526 15.44 13.12 3.27
CA ALA A 526 16.02 13.20 4.60
C ALA A 526 16.72 11.88 4.92
N PHE A 527 18.03 11.94 5.21
CA PHE A 527 18.83 10.74 5.53
C PHE A 527 18.17 9.86 6.60
N LYS A 528 17.68 10.45 7.69
CA LYS A 528 16.98 9.73 8.77
C LYS A 528 15.72 8.97 8.30
N SER A 529 14.98 9.51 7.34
CA SER A 529 13.79 8.87 6.78
C SER A 529 14.18 7.69 5.90
N SER A 530 15.20 7.87 5.06
CA SER A 530 15.76 6.78 4.24
C SER A 530 16.39 5.68 5.11
N ASP A 531 17.06 6.04 6.21
CA ASP A 531 17.61 5.09 7.18
C ASP A 531 16.53 4.26 7.88
N MET A 532 15.44 4.92 8.33
CA MET A 532 14.29 4.22 8.89
C MET A 532 13.62 3.30 7.85
N ASP A 533 13.41 3.76 6.62
CA ASP A 533 12.82 2.95 5.55
C ASP A 533 13.66 1.70 5.25
N MET A 534 14.99 1.83 5.15
CA MET A 534 15.87 0.67 4.96
C MET A 534 15.76 -0.35 6.10
N LYS A 535 15.68 0.12 7.35
CA LYS A 535 15.51 -0.77 8.51
C LYS A 535 14.14 -1.46 8.51
N CYS A 536 13.07 -0.73 8.17
CA CYS A 536 11.72 -1.29 8.05
C CYS A 536 11.54 -2.23 6.85
N ARG A 537 12.35 -2.09 5.79
CA ARG A 537 12.37 -3.00 4.63
C ARG A 537 13.21 -4.26 4.88
N TYR A 538 14.13 -4.20 5.83
CA TYR A 538 14.99 -5.31 6.21
C TYR A 538 14.27 -6.31 7.10
N MET A 539 13.55 -5.80 8.12
CA MET A 539 12.60 -6.57 8.91
C MET A 539 11.41 -6.97 8.03
#